data_AF-A0A0G1HNK1-F1
#
_entry.id   AF-A0A0G1HNK1-F1
#
_cell.length_a   1.000
_cell.length_b   1.000
_cell.length_c   1.000
_cell.angle_alpha   90.00
_cell.angle_beta   90.00
_cell.angle_gamma   90.00
#
_symmetry.space_group_name_H-M   'P 1'
#
loop_
_entity.id
_entity.type
_entity.pdbx_description
1 polymer ?
#
loop_
_entity_poly.entity_id
_entity_poly.type
_entity_poly.pdbx_seq_one_letter_code
_entity_poly.pdbx_strand_id
1 'polypeptide(L)'
;MGKIDVYDIEEEAIIERKNKVNKIYDGYRCQLYAHYFCLTEMGYPVKKLFLHSLSDNKRYSLALPSSEEQKEFEALVQKVAHARAEEMPILENKAKCAACIYKPLCH
;
A
#
# COMPACT_ATOMS: atom_id res chain seq x y z
N MET A 1 -1.15 13.53 -1.38
CA MET A 1 -1.82 13.36 -0.07
C MET A 1 -2.60 12.04 -0.10
N GLY A 2 -2.55 11.24 0.97
CA GLY A 2 -3.27 9.96 1.08
C GLY A 2 -4.70 10.12 1.61
N LYS A 3 -5.57 9.13 1.39
CA LYS A 3 -6.94 9.10 1.92
C LYS A 3 -7.24 7.72 2.45
N ILE A 4 -7.58 7.66 3.73
CA ILE A 4 -8.03 6.43 4.40
C ILE A 4 -9.48 6.18 4.01
N ASP A 5 -9.78 4.94 3.61
CA ASP A 5 -11.13 4.53 3.27
C ASP A 5 -12.05 4.50 4.48
N VAL A 6 -11.65 3.76 5.52
CA VAL A 6 -12.36 3.64 6.79
C VAL A 6 -11.33 3.47 7.92
N TYR A 7 -11.49 4.25 8.98
CA TYR A 7 -10.88 4.01 10.28
C TYR A 7 -11.99 3.73 11.28
N ASP A 8 -12.00 2.52 11.80
CA ASP A 8 -12.94 2.07 12.83
C ASP A 8 -12.36 2.45 14.19
N ILE A 9 -13.01 3.41 14.86
CA ILE A 9 -12.53 3.95 16.14
C ILE A 9 -12.73 2.94 17.27
N GLU A 10 -13.81 2.14 17.22
CA GLU A 10 -14.12 1.17 18.27
C GLU A 10 -13.12 0.01 18.25
N GLU A 11 -12.80 -0.48 17.04
CA GLU A 11 -11.85 -1.58 16.84
C GLU A 11 -10.40 -1.11 16.68
N GLU A 12 -10.17 0.20 16.64
CA GLU A 12 -8.89 0.85 16.31
C GLU A 12 -8.27 0.24 15.05
N ALA A 13 -9.09 0.10 14.00
CA ALA A 13 -8.76 -0.67 12.81
C ALA A 13 -8.79 0.18 11.53
N ILE A 14 -7.77 0.03 10.69
CA ILE A 14 -7.77 0.60 9.34
C ILE A 14 -8.32 -0.44 8.37
N ILE A 15 -9.30 -0.05 7.56
CA ILE A 15 -9.92 -0.92 6.56
C ILE A 15 -9.79 -0.25 5.19
N GLU A 16 -8.93 -0.82 4.34
CA GLU A 16 -8.75 -0.41 2.95
C GLU A 16 -9.61 -1.29 2.03
N ARG A 17 -10.46 -0.68 1.20
CA ARG A 17 -11.40 -1.42 0.35
C ARG A 17 -10.83 -1.56 -1.05
N LYS A 18 -10.95 -2.76 -1.61
CA LYS A 18 -10.65 -3.04 -3.02
C LYS A 18 -11.87 -3.69 -3.66
N ASN A 19 -12.12 -3.43 -4.93
CA ASN A 19 -13.26 -4.04 -5.63
C ASN A 19 -13.19 -5.58 -5.57
N LYS A 20 -12.02 -6.15 -5.89
CA LYS A 20 -11.75 -7.56 -5.66
C LYS A 20 -10.29 -7.80 -5.25
N VAL A 21 -10.10 -8.64 -4.25
CA VAL A 21 -8.76 -9.09 -3.81
C VAL A 21 -8.54 -10.52 -4.26
N ASN A 22 -7.88 -10.70 -5.41
CA ASN A 22 -7.45 -12.02 -5.89
C ASN A 22 -6.09 -12.42 -5.32
N LYS A 23 -5.24 -11.43 -5.02
CA LYS A 23 -3.92 -11.58 -4.44
C LYS A 23 -3.61 -10.35 -3.59
N ILE A 24 -2.94 -10.55 -2.46
CA ILE A 24 -2.41 -9.47 -1.65
C ILE A 24 -1.04 -9.10 -2.24
N TYR A 25 -0.96 -7.94 -2.88
CA TYR A 25 0.29 -7.40 -3.42
C TYR A 25 1.00 -6.56 -2.37
N ASP A 26 2.32 -6.45 -2.47
CA ASP A 26 3.12 -5.63 -1.54
C ASP A 26 2.65 -4.16 -1.54
N GLY A 27 2.24 -3.62 -2.69
CA GLY A 27 1.67 -2.28 -2.76
C GLY A 27 0.43 -2.08 -1.88
N TYR A 28 -0.41 -3.10 -1.68
CA TYR A 28 -1.56 -3.01 -0.77
C TYR A 28 -1.11 -3.00 0.70
N ARG A 29 -0.06 -3.78 1.02
CA ARG A 29 0.55 -3.78 2.35
C ARG A 29 1.18 -2.43 2.66
N CYS A 30 2.02 -1.92 1.75
CA CYS A 30 2.64 -0.60 1.86
C CYS A 30 1.61 0.52 1.99
N GLN A 31 0.48 0.45 1.28
CA GLN A 31 -0.59 1.44 1.43
C GLN A 31 -1.17 1.43 2.85
N LEU A 32 -1.46 0.25 3.41
CA LEU A 32 -1.94 0.13 4.78
C LEU A 32 -0.89 0.55 5.81
N TYR A 33 0.39 0.27 5.57
CA TYR A 33 1.49 0.74 6.42
C TYR A 33 1.59 2.26 6.40
N ALA A 34 1.45 2.90 5.23
CA ALA A 34 1.42 4.36 5.12
C ALA A 34 0.30 4.97 5.98
N HIS A 35 -0.90 4.39 5.92
CA HIS A 35 -2.04 4.82 6.74
C HIS A 35 -1.81 4.55 8.23
N TYR A 36 -1.24 3.40 8.58
CA TYR A 36 -0.87 3.05 9.95
C TYR A 36 0.08 4.10 10.54
N PHE A 37 1.22 4.35 9.91
CA PHE A 37 2.21 5.31 10.40
C PHE A 37 1.60 6.70 10.52
N CYS A 38 0.89 7.17 9.49
CA CYS A 38 0.22 8.47 9.50
C CYS A 38 -0.72 8.64 10.70
N LEU A 39 -1.59 7.65 10.99
CA LEU A 39 -2.50 7.74 12.13
C LEU A 39 -1.78 7.67 13.47
N THR A 40 -0.79 6.77 13.60
CA THR A 40 -0.03 6.62 14.85
C THR A 40 0.79 7.88 15.18
N GLU A 41 1.38 8.53 14.18
CA GLU A 41 2.09 9.80 14.34
C GLU A 41 1.16 10.94 14.73
N MET A 42 -0.08 10.91 14.25
CA MET A 42 -1.14 11.84 14.64
C MET A 42 -1.74 11.54 16.02
N GLY A 43 -1.30 10.47 16.70
CA GLY A 43 -1.78 10.07 18.03
C GLY A 43 -3.04 9.21 18.04
N TYR A 44 -3.50 8.72 16.87
CA TYR A 44 -4.62 7.79 16.79
C TYR A 44 -4.12 6.34 16.93
N PRO A 45 -4.67 5.54 17.86
CA PRO A 45 -4.23 4.17 18.05
C PRO A 45 -4.68 3.28 16.88
N VAL A 46 -3.81 2.38 16.44
CA VAL A 46 -4.13 1.41 15.39
C VAL A 46 -3.67 0.03 15.85
N LYS A 47 -4.62 -0.88 16.07
CA LYS A 47 -4.37 -2.26 16.50
C LYS A 47 -4.51 -3.27 15.37
N LYS A 48 -5.29 -2.95 14.33
CA LYS A 48 -5.65 -3.92 13.27
C LYS A 48 -5.61 -3.28 11.88
N LEU A 49 -5.18 -4.06 10.89
CA LEU A 49 -5.19 -3.67 9.49
C LEU A 49 -5.98 -4.68 8.67
N PHE A 50 -6.86 -4.20 7.82
CA PHE A 50 -7.70 -5.03 6.97
C PHE A 50 -7.70 -4.56 5.52
N LEU A 51 -7.64 -5.53 4.60
CA LEU A 51 -8.11 -5.36 3.23
C LEU A 51 -9.52 -5.92 3.12
N HIS A 52 -10.45 -5.15 2.58
CA HIS A 52 -11.81 -5.59 2.35
C HIS A 52 -12.11 -5.69 0.85
N SER A 53 -12.37 -6.91 0.38
CA SER A 53 -12.78 -7.21 -0.99
C SER A 53 -14.29 -7.05 -1.11
N LEU A 54 -14.75 -6.05 -1.85
CA LEU A 54 -16.16 -5.69 -1.95
C LEU A 54 -16.97 -6.71 -2.76
N SER A 55 -16.42 -7.21 -3.87
CA SER A 55 -17.11 -8.11 -4.80
C SER A 55 -17.54 -9.44 -4.18
N ASP A 56 -16.83 -9.91 -3.16
CA ASP A 56 -17.12 -11.15 -2.45
C ASP A 56 -17.27 -10.95 -0.94
N ASN A 57 -17.34 -9.68 -0.49
CA ASN A 57 -17.52 -9.28 0.90
C ASN A 57 -16.52 -9.95 1.89
N LYS A 58 -15.28 -10.18 1.45
CA LYS A 58 -14.25 -10.84 2.28
C LYS A 58 -13.34 -9.82 2.96
N ARG A 59 -12.94 -10.09 4.20
CA ARG A 59 -11.91 -9.33 4.92
C ARG A 59 -10.65 -10.16 5.06
N TYR A 60 -9.51 -9.56 4.78
CA TYR A 60 -8.19 -10.14 4.94
C TYR A 60 -7.46 -9.35 6.02
N SER A 61 -7.13 -10.00 7.13
CA SER A 61 -6.32 -9.39 8.19
C SER A 61 -4.87 -9.33 7.75
N LEU A 62 -4.23 -8.20 7.99
CA LEU A 62 -2.78 -8.04 7.85
C LEU A 62 -2.16 -7.75 9.22
N ALA A 63 -0.92 -8.21 9.39
CA ALA A 63 -0.13 -7.86 10.55
C ALA A 63 0.26 -6.38 10.52
N LEU A 64 0.46 -5.79 11.70
CA LEU A 64 1.16 -4.53 11.84
C LEU A 64 2.60 -4.67 11.36
N PRO A 65 3.23 -3.60 10.84
CA PRO A 65 4.60 -3.68 10.36
C PRO A 65 5.56 -4.08 11.49
N SER A 66 6.39 -5.10 11.24
CA SER A 66 7.52 -5.39 12.11
C SER A 66 8.60 -4.30 12.01
N SER A 67 9.56 -4.28 12.94
CA SER A 67 10.67 -3.32 12.88
C SER A 67 11.50 -3.44 11.60
N GLU A 68 11.59 -4.63 11.00
CA GLU A 68 12.30 -4.80 9.73
C GLU A 68 11.48 -4.28 8.55
N GLU A 69 10.20 -4.63 8.51
CA GLU A 69 9.28 -4.12 7.49
C GLU A 69 9.11 -2.60 7.55
N GLN A 70 9.21 -2.00 8.74
CA GLN A 70 9.23 -0.56 8.91
C GLN A 70 10.44 0.07 8.20
N LYS A 71 11.65 -0.49 8.38
CA LYS A 71 12.86 0.00 7.70
C LYS A 71 12.75 -0.18 6.19
N GLU A 72 12.24 -1.32 5.73
CA GLU A 72 12.00 -1.57 4.30
C GLU A 72 11.02 -0.56 3.71
N PHE A 73 9.94 -0.27 4.43
CA PHE A 73 8.94 0.71 4.04
C PHE A 73 9.53 2.12 4.00
N GLU A 74 10.28 2.53 5.02
CA GLU A 74 10.93 3.83 5.06
C GLU A 74 11.94 3.99 3.91
N ALA A 75 12.76 2.97 3.65
CA ALA A 75 13.68 2.95 2.52
C ALA A 75 12.93 3.04 1.17
N LEU A 76 11.77 2.38 1.04
CA LEU A 76 10.91 2.49 -0.14
C LEU A 76 10.36 3.90 -0.31
N VAL A 77 9.86 4.52 0.76
CA VAL A 77 9.37 5.91 0.74
C VAL A 77 10.48 6.85 0.31
N GLN A 78 11.69 6.69 0.85
CA GLN A 78 12.85 7.50 0.44
C GLN A 78 13.19 7.33 -1.04
N LYS A 79 13.16 6.10 -1.56
CA LYS A 79 13.36 5.84 -3.00
C LYS A 79 12.30 6.51 -3.86
N VAL A 80 11.03 6.45 -3.47
CA VAL A 80 9.92 7.08 -4.20
C VAL A 80 10.03 8.60 -4.16
N ALA A 81 10.37 9.18 -3.00
CA ALA A 81 10.50 10.63 -2.82
C ALA A 81 11.63 11.24 -3.66
N HIS A 82 12.71 10.48 -3.88
CA HIS A 82 13.88 10.91 -4.65
C HIS A 82 13.94 10.30 -6.05
N ALA A 83 12.88 9.63 -6.50
CA ALA A 83 12.86 8.98 -7.81
C ALA A 83 12.95 10.03 -8.93
N ARG A 84 13.90 9.83 -9.84
CA ARG A 84 14.08 10.65 -11.04
C ARG A 84 13.79 9.81 -12.27
N ALA A 85 12.90 10.30 -13.14
CA ALA A 85 12.44 9.53 -14.29
C ALA A 85 13.60 9.14 -15.23
N GLU A 86 14.62 9.99 -15.35
CA GLU A 86 15.79 9.75 -16.20
C GLU A 86 16.72 8.66 -15.65
N GLU A 87 16.63 8.38 -14.34
CA GLU A 87 17.45 7.39 -13.63
C GLU A 87 16.68 6.07 -13.43
N MET A 88 15.40 6.02 -13.80
CA MET A 88 14.57 4.84 -13.61
C MET A 88 14.90 3.75 -14.64
N PRO A 89 15.15 2.51 -14.20
CA PRO A 89 15.37 1.41 -15.13
C PRO A 89 14.08 1.05 -15.87
N ILE A 90 14.21 0.66 -17.14
CA ILE A 90 13.12 0.04 -17.88
C ILE A 90 12.77 -1.28 -17.19
N LEU A 91 11.53 -1.40 -16.73
CA LEU A 91 11.07 -2.59 -16.02
C LEU A 91 10.81 -3.72 -17.02
N GLU A 92 11.52 -4.84 -16.88
CA GLU A 92 11.30 -6.05 -17.68
C GLU A 92 10.15 -6.93 -17.13
N ASN A 93 9.06 -6.31 -16.67
CA ASN A 93 7.89 -7.07 -16.21
C ASN A 93 6.82 -7.10 -17.29
N LYS A 94 6.87 -8.11 -18.17
CA LYS A 94 5.93 -8.26 -19.31
C LYS A 94 4.46 -8.13 -18.90
N ALA A 95 4.07 -8.69 -17.74
CA ALA A 95 2.69 -8.64 -17.26
C ALA A 95 2.26 -7.21 -16.88
N LYS A 96 3.12 -6.46 -16.18
CA LYS A 96 2.84 -5.05 -15.85
C LYS A 96 2.90 -4.16 -17.10
N CYS A 97 3.88 -4.37 -17.97
CA CYS A 97 4.06 -3.56 -19.18
C CYS A 97 2.92 -3.76 -20.18
N ALA A 98 2.31 -4.95 -20.24
CA ALA A 98 1.16 -5.22 -21.11
C ALA A 98 -0.07 -4.35 -20.80
N ALA A 99 -0.26 -3.95 -19.53
CA ALA A 99 -1.36 -3.10 -19.09
C ALA A 99 -0.91 -1.65 -18.77
N CYS A 100 0.36 -1.32 -18.97
CA CYS A 100 0.90 -0.02 -18.65
C CYS A 100 0.57 1.00 -19.75
N ILE A 101 -0.24 2.01 -19.42
CA ILE A 101 -0.57 3.10 -20.35
C ILE A 101 0.64 3.94 -20.77
N TYR A 102 1.73 3.89 -19.98
CA TYR A 102 2.97 4.60 -20.26
C TYR A 102 3.97 3.80 -21.12
N LYS A 103 3.63 2.56 -21.50
CA LYS A 103 4.49 1.73 -22.37
C LYS A 103 5.01 2.46 -23.62
N PRO A 104 4.22 3.31 -24.32
CA PRO A 104 4.72 4.05 -25.48
C PRO A 104 5.83 5.05 -25.18
N LEU A 105 6.03 5.42 -23.91
CA LEU A 105 7.06 6.35 -23.44
C LEU A 105 8.28 5.62 -22.84
N CYS A 106 8.22 4.29 -22.71
CA CYS A 106 9.32 3.48 -22.24
C CYS A 106 10.21 3.12 -23.44
N HIS A 107 11.27 3.90 -23.66
CA HIS A 107 12.27 3.69 -24.71
C HIS A 107 13.60 3.24 -24.09
#